data_AF-A0A7G7MKL0-F1
#
_entry.id   AF-A0A7G7MKL0-F1
#
_cell.length_a   1.000
_cell.length_b   1.000
_cell.length_c   1.000
_cell.angle_alpha   90.00
_cell.angle_beta   90.00
_cell.angle_gamma   90.00
#
_symmetry.space_group_name_H-M   'P 1'
#
loop_
_entity.id
_entity.type
_entity.pdbx_description
1 polymer ?
#
loop_
_entity_poly.entity_id
_entity_poly.type
_entity_poly.pdbx_seq_one_letter_code
_entity_poly.pdbx_strand_id
1 'polypeptide(L)'
;MRARAVLYGLLLVVATAAAVLSFAALRDLALLCGFSPELAWLLPVVVDAGAAAGSLVWLGGAVPMGARRFARSLALALLGLSVAANALGHGLAAFGQGPAWWVVVIVSAVAPAVLGAVVHLAVHVGRPVPDAAPAEPDVDDDRAPPT
;
A
#
# COMPACT_ATOMS: atom_id res chain seq x y z
N MET A 1 14.02 -14.83 22.37
CA MET A 1 12.55 -14.74 22.38
C MET A 1 12.03 -13.47 23.07
N ARG A 2 12.49 -13.11 24.29
CA ARG A 2 12.07 -11.87 24.99
C ARG A 2 12.28 -10.57 24.19
N ALA A 3 13.42 -10.39 23.54
CA ALA A 3 13.69 -9.18 22.75
C ALA A 3 12.73 -8.98 21.56
N ARG A 4 12.36 -10.06 20.85
CA ARG A 4 11.37 -10.00 19.75
C ARG A 4 9.98 -9.63 20.25
N ALA A 5 9.56 -10.22 21.37
CA ALA A 5 8.27 -9.89 21.99
C ALA A 5 8.22 -8.42 22.45
N VAL A 6 9.29 -7.92 23.08
CA VAL A 6 9.40 -6.50 23.46
C VAL A 6 9.37 -5.60 22.22
N LEU A 7 10.10 -5.93 21.16
CA LEU A 7 10.10 -5.17 19.91
C LEU A 7 8.69 -5.13 19.29
N TYR A 8 8.00 -6.26 19.19
CA TYR A 8 6.64 -6.29 18.65
C TYR A 8 5.64 -5.56 19.55
N GLY A 9 5.82 -5.60 20.87
CA GLY A 9 5.02 -4.80 21.80
C GLY A 9 5.21 -3.30 21.59
N LEU A 10 6.46 -2.84 21.49
CA LEU A 10 6.76 -1.43 21.19
C LEU A 10 6.24 -1.01 19.80
N LEU A 11 6.41 -1.87 18.80
CA LEU A 11 5.88 -1.64 17.46
C LEU A 11 4.37 -1.49 17.48
N LEU A 12 3.65 -2.35 18.22
CA LEU A 12 2.20 -2.25 18.34
C LEU A 12 1.80 -0.90 18.93
N VAL A 13 2.44 -0.48 20.02
CA VAL A 13 2.16 0.83 20.65
C VAL A 13 2.39 1.98 19.67
N VAL A 14 3.54 2.02 19.00
CA VAL A 14 3.88 3.07 18.04
C VAL A 14 2.94 3.05 16.84
N ALA A 15 2.63 1.86 16.30
CA ALA A 15 1.76 1.70 15.15
C ALA A 15 0.32 2.14 15.46
N THR A 16 -0.23 1.77 16.63
CA THR A 16 -1.57 2.20 17.04
C THR A 16 -1.61 3.71 17.26
N ALA A 17 -0.63 4.29 17.96
CA ALA A 17 -0.59 5.73 18.15
C ALA A 17 -0.50 6.48 16.80
N ALA A 18 0.43 6.07 15.93
CA ALA A 18 0.60 6.67 14.61
C ALA A 18 -0.66 6.53 13.75
N ALA A 19 -1.30 5.36 13.76
CA ALA A 19 -2.53 5.12 13.01
C ALA A 19 -3.68 6.01 13.50
N VAL A 20 -3.89 6.13 14.82
CA VAL A 20 -4.97 6.98 15.37
C VAL A 20 -4.75 8.46 15.04
N LEU A 21 -3.53 8.98 15.21
CA LEU A 21 -3.24 10.37 14.86
C LEU A 21 -3.42 10.63 13.37
N SER A 22 -2.88 9.76 12.52
CA SER A 22 -3.00 9.91 11.06
C SER A 22 -4.45 9.79 10.59
N PHE A 23 -5.22 8.87 11.17
CA PHE A 23 -6.64 8.69 10.91
C PHE A 23 -7.43 9.97 11.20
N ALA A 24 -7.19 10.59 12.37
CA ALA A 24 -7.83 11.84 12.74
C ALA A 24 -7.48 12.97 11.74
N ALA A 25 -6.19 13.13 11.42
CA ALA A 25 -5.74 14.16 10.50
C ALA A 25 -6.31 14.00 9.08
N LEU A 26 -6.34 12.77 8.55
CA LEU A 26 -6.93 12.46 7.24
C LEU A 26 -8.44 12.70 7.22
N ARG A 27 -9.15 12.31 8.28
CA ARG A 27 -10.59 12.59 8.42
C ARG A 27 -10.84 14.10 8.45
N ASP A 28 -10.08 14.85 9.23
CA ASP A 28 -10.22 16.30 9.33
C ASP A 28 -9.93 16.98 7.99
N LEU A 29 -8.91 16.50 7.25
CA LEU A 29 -8.64 16.96 5.89
C LEU A 29 -9.81 16.65 4.94
N ALA A 30 -10.45 15.49 5.05
CA ALA A 30 -11.64 15.16 4.26
C ALA A 30 -12.80 16.10 4.55
N LEU A 31 -13.03 16.45 5.83
CA LEU A 31 -14.03 17.44 6.22
C LEU A 31 -13.73 18.82 5.61
N LEU A 32 -12.47 19.26 5.68
CA LEU A 32 -12.03 20.50 5.03
C LEU A 32 -12.24 20.48 3.52
N CYS A 33 -12.14 19.30 2.89
CA CYS A 33 -12.42 19.11 1.47
C CYS A 33 -13.92 18.97 1.14
N GLY A 34 -14.83 19.13 2.11
CA GLY A 34 -16.27 19.13 1.89
C GLY A 34 -16.94 17.76 1.90
N PHE A 35 -16.26 16.72 2.39
CA PHE A 35 -16.90 15.42 2.61
C PHE A 35 -17.93 15.51 3.73
N SER A 36 -19.00 14.71 3.64
CA SER A 36 -19.99 14.65 4.72
C SER A 36 -19.36 14.07 6.00
N PRO A 37 -19.75 14.55 7.20
CA PRO A 37 -19.19 14.07 8.46
C PRO A 37 -19.30 12.55 8.68
N GLU A 38 -20.37 11.96 8.15
CA GLU A 38 -20.66 10.54 8.21
C GLU A 38 -19.75 9.68 7.32
N LEU A 39 -19.15 10.26 6.27
CA LEU A 39 -18.33 9.55 5.29
C LEU A 39 -16.84 9.92 5.35
N ALA A 40 -16.48 11.03 5.99
CA ALA A 40 -15.10 11.52 6.05
C ALA A 40 -14.11 10.50 6.62
N TRP A 41 -14.57 9.59 7.49
CA TRP A 41 -13.75 8.51 8.05
C TRP A 41 -13.38 7.42 7.03
N LEU A 42 -14.06 7.35 5.87
CA LEU A 42 -13.72 6.39 4.82
C LEU A 42 -12.39 6.71 4.15
N LEU A 43 -12.00 7.99 4.08
CA LEU A 43 -10.74 8.39 3.47
C LEU A 43 -9.53 7.73 4.15
N PRO A 44 -9.32 7.87 5.49
CA PRO A 44 -8.21 7.18 6.14
C PRO A 44 -8.29 5.66 6.02
N VAL A 45 -9.50 5.08 6.12
CA VAL A 45 -9.67 3.62 5.97
C VAL A 45 -9.20 3.13 4.61
N VAL A 46 -9.55 3.84 3.53
CA VAL A 46 -9.13 3.45 2.19
C VAL A 46 -7.62 3.53 2.02
N VAL A 47 -6.99 4.61 2.52
CA VAL A 47 -5.53 4.77 2.48
C VAL A 47 -4.83 3.65 3.26
N ASP A 48 -5.28 3.39 4.49
CA ASP A 48 -4.66 2.40 5.38
C ASP A 48 -4.87 0.97 4.88
N ALA A 49 -6.09 0.62 4.44
CA ALA A 49 -6.39 -0.69 3.89
C ALA A 49 -5.59 -0.96 2.59
N GLY A 50 -5.47 0.04 1.72
CA GLY A 50 -4.65 -0.04 0.52
C GLY A 50 -3.16 -0.21 0.84
N ALA A 51 -2.64 0.55 1.81
CA ALA A 51 -1.25 0.45 2.25
C ALA A 51 -0.97 -0.92 2.90
N ALA A 52 -1.89 -1.42 3.71
CA ALA A 52 -1.82 -2.75 4.32
C ALA A 52 -1.85 -3.85 3.24
N ALA A 53 -2.78 -3.80 2.28
CA ALA A 53 -2.85 -4.76 1.18
C ALA A 53 -1.56 -4.78 0.35
N GLY A 54 -1.03 -3.61 0.00
CA GLY A 54 0.26 -3.49 -0.68
C GLY A 54 1.41 -4.06 0.15
N SER A 55 1.45 -3.78 1.45
CA SER A 55 2.49 -4.28 2.37
C SER A 55 2.45 -5.79 2.53
N LEU A 56 1.25 -6.37 2.66
CA LEU A 56 1.05 -7.82 2.78
C LEU A 56 1.52 -8.56 1.53
N VAL A 57 1.23 -8.05 0.33
CA VAL A 57 1.69 -8.67 -0.92
C VAL A 57 3.20 -8.41 -1.14
N TRP A 58 3.70 -7.22 -0.80
CA TRP A 58 5.10 -6.89 -0.96
C TRP A 58 6.02 -7.71 -0.04
N LEU A 59 5.65 -7.84 1.23
CA LEU A 59 6.44 -8.53 2.26
C LEU A 59 6.03 -10.01 2.44
N GLY A 60 4.97 -10.45 1.76
CA GLY A 60 4.47 -11.81 1.77
C GLY A 60 5.32 -12.81 0.97
N GLY A 61 4.83 -14.05 0.95
CA GLY A 61 5.46 -15.23 0.35
C GLY A 61 5.54 -15.21 -1.18
N ALA A 62 5.50 -16.38 -1.82
CA ALA A 62 5.75 -16.52 -3.26
C ALA A 62 4.64 -15.87 -4.12
N VAL A 63 4.85 -14.61 -4.50
CA VAL A 63 4.05 -13.88 -5.51
C VAL A 63 4.93 -13.52 -6.72
N PRO A 64 4.35 -13.41 -7.93
CA PRO A 64 5.10 -12.99 -9.12
C PRO A 64 5.86 -11.68 -8.90
N MET A 65 7.07 -11.55 -9.45
CA MET A 65 7.94 -10.38 -9.27
C MET A 65 7.24 -9.07 -9.68
N GLY A 66 6.43 -9.10 -10.75
CA GLY A 66 5.62 -7.95 -11.18
C GLY A 66 4.59 -7.53 -10.14
N ALA A 67 3.88 -8.49 -9.53
CA ALA A 67 2.92 -8.23 -8.44
C ALA A 67 3.63 -7.63 -7.22
N ARG A 68 4.79 -8.17 -6.83
CA ARG A 68 5.59 -7.66 -5.70
C ARG A 68 6.05 -6.22 -5.92
N ARG A 69 6.51 -5.88 -7.13
CA ARG A 69 6.94 -4.50 -7.47
C ARG A 69 5.77 -3.54 -7.40
N PHE A 70 4.63 -3.89 -7.99
CA PHE A 70 3.42 -3.07 -7.92
C PHE A 70 2.94 -2.89 -6.48
N ALA A 71 2.90 -3.97 -5.69
CA ALA A 71 2.53 -3.94 -4.27
C ALA A 71 3.43 -3.00 -3.45
N ARG A 72 4.75 -3.06 -3.67
CA ARG A 72 5.72 -2.16 -3.04
C ARG A 72 5.43 -0.70 -3.40
N SER A 73 5.25 -0.41 -4.69
CA SER A 73 4.96 0.95 -5.16
C SER A 73 3.66 1.47 -4.55
N LEU A 74 2.61 0.64 -4.50
CA LEU A 74 1.33 1.00 -3.89
C LEU A 74 1.47 1.29 -2.39
N ALA A 75 2.15 0.42 -1.65
CA ALA A 75 2.38 0.61 -0.21
C ALA A 75 3.15 1.91 0.08
N LEU A 76 4.26 2.13 -0.62
CA LEU A 76 5.08 3.34 -0.44
C LEU A 76 4.35 4.61 -0.87
N ALA A 77 3.56 4.55 -1.96
CA ALA A 77 2.78 5.69 -2.41
C ALA A 77 1.70 6.08 -1.39
N LEU A 78 1.00 5.12 -0.80
CA LEU A 78 -0.05 5.39 0.19
C LEU A 78 0.50 5.83 1.55
N LEU A 79 1.61 5.26 1.99
CA LEU A 79 2.32 5.77 3.16
C LEU A 79 2.82 7.21 2.93
N GLY A 80 3.39 7.49 1.76
CA GLY A 80 3.81 8.83 1.37
C GLY A 80 2.65 9.82 1.30
N LEU A 81 1.53 9.40 0.71
CA LEU A 81 0.29 10.19 0.65
C LEU A 81 -0.24 10.50 2.05
N SER A 82 -0.23 9.53 2.96
CA SER A 82 -0.64 9.71 4.35
C SER A 82 0.19 10.80 5.04
N VAL A 83 1.53 10.71 4.93
CA VAL A 83 2.43 11.74 5.49
C VAL A 83 2.20 13.11 4.86
N ALA A 84 2.05 13.18 3.54
CA ALA A 84 1.81 14.44 2.82
C ALA A 84 0.45 15.07 3.21
N ALA A 85 -0.60 14.26 3.35
CA ALA A 85 -1.92 14.71 3.78
C ALA A 85 -1.91 15.24 5.22
N ASN A 86 -1.18 14.56 6.13
CA ASN A 86 -0.98 15.05 7.50
C ASN A 86 -0.26 16.41 7.50
N ALA A 87 0.85 16.53 6.76
CA ALA A 87 1.59 17.78 6.66
C ALA A 87 0.74 18.91 6.07
N LEU A 88 -0.06 18.62 5.05
CA LEU A 88 -0.97 19.58 4.44
C LEU A 88 -2.06 20.02 5.42
N GLY A 89 -2.72 19.09 6.13
CA GLY A 89 -3.75 19.40 7.12
C GLY A 89 -3.23 20.30 8.24
N HIS A 90 -2.07 19.95 8.81
CA HIS A 90 -1.42 20.78 9.83
C HIS A 90 -0.93 22.14 9.27
N GLY A 91 -0.42 22.18 8.05
CA GLY A 91 -0.02 23.42 7.39
C GLY A 91 -1.21 24.37 7.20
N LEU A 92 -2.31 23.87 6.63
CA LEU A 92 -3.55 24.65 6.46
C LEU A 92 -4.05 25.20 7.80
N ALA A 93 -4.06 24.38 8.85
CA ALA A 93 -4.43 24.81 10.19
C ALA A 93 -3.48 25.88 10.76
N ALA A 94 -2.17 25.70 10.62
CA ALA A 94 -1.16 26.64 11.13
C ALA A 94 -1.24 28.02 10.46
N PHE A 95 -1.64 28.07 9.18
CA PHE A 95 -1.79 29.33 8.44
C PHE A 95 -3.23 29.86 8.37
N GLY A 96 -4.21 29.16 8.98
CA GLY A 96 -5.63 29.53 8.93
C GLY A 96 -6.21 29.54 7.51
N GLN A 97 -5.70 28.69 6.62
CA GLN A 97 -6.09 28.63 5.21
C GLN A 97 -7.05 27.47 4.93
N GLY A 98 -8.01 27.69 4.03
CA GLY A 98 -8.80 26.61 3.44
C GLY A 98 -8.02 25.88 2.35
N PRO A 99 -8.38 24.61 2.03
CA PRO A 99 -7.75 23.89 0.93
C PRO A 99 -8.04 24.57 -0.41
N ALA A 100 -7.02 24.67 -1.26
CA ALA A 100 -7.20 25.11 -2.64
C ALA A 100 -8.05 24.10 -3.43
N TRP A 101 -8.72 24.55 -4.49
CA TRP A 101 -9.62 23.70 -5.29
C TRP A 101 -8.95 22.41 -5.79
N TRP A 102 -7.67 22.47 -6.16
CA TRP A 102 -6.94 21.31 -6.66
C TRP A 102 -6.66 20.28 -5.55
N VAL A 103 -6.50 20.72 -4.30
CA VAL A 103 -6.37 19.82 -3.14
C VAL A 103 -7.65 19.01 -2.98
N VAL A 104 -8.80 19.68 -3.05
CA VAL A 104 -10.12 19.04 -2.94
C VAL A 104 -10.29 17.97 -4.01
N VAL A 105 -9.93 18.30 -5.26
CA VAL A 105 -9.97 17.34 -6.39
C VAL A 105 -9.06 16.14 -6.15
N ILE A 106 -7.81 16.37 -5.73
CA ILE A 106 -6.84 15.29 -5.46
C ILE A 106 -7.34 14.38 -4.33
N VAL A 107 -7.76 14.97 -3.20
CA VAL A 107 -8.28 14.22 -2.05
C VAL A 107 -9.52 13.41 -2.43
N SER A 108 -10.41 13.99 -3.24
CA SER A 108 -11.61 13.30 -3.76
C SER A 108 -11.28 12.12 -4.67
N ALA A 109 -10.16 12.19 -5.40
CA ALA A 109 -9.71 11.13 -6.28
C ALA A 109 -9.02 9.96 -5.54
N VAL A 110 -8.64 10.12 -4.27
CA VAL A 110 -7.91 9.09 -3.51
C VAL A 110 -8.71 7.78 -3.43
N ALA A 111 -9.98 7.85 -3.00
CA ALA A 111 -10.80 6.65 -2.83
C ALA A 111 -10.95 5.82 -4.11
N PRO A 112 -11.38 6.39 -5.27
CA PRO A 112 -11.48 5.63 -6.50
C PRO A 112 -10.12 5.16 -7.04
N ALA A 113 -9.04 5.95 -6.87
CA ALA A 113 -7.71 5.55 -7.30
C ALA A 113 -7.19 4.34 -6.51
N VAL A 114 -7.38 4.33 -5.19
CA VAL A 114 -6.98 3.20 -4.34
C VAL A 114 -7.80 1.95 -4.67
N LEU A 115 -9.11 2.08 -4.88
CA LEU A 115 -9.94 0.96 -5.34
C LEU A 115 -9.39 0.35 -6.63
N GLY A 116 -9.12 1.17 -7.65
CA GLY A 116 -8.55 0.71 -8.91
C GLY A 116 -7.18 0.05 -8.72
N ALA A 117 -6.33 0.60 -7.87
CA ALA A 117 -5.02 0.03 -7.56
C ALA A 117 -5.12 -1.32 -6.83
N VAL A 118 -6.03 -1.46 -5.87
CA VAL A 118 -6.25 -2.73 -5.13
C VAL A 118 -6.84 -3.80 -6.05
N VAL A 119 -7.77 -3.45 -6.93
CA VAL A 119 -8.26 -4.37 -7.98
C VAL A 119 -7.12 -4.84 -8.88
N HIS A 120 -6.26 -3.91 -9.33
CA HIS A 120 -5.11 -4.24 -10.15
C HIS A 120 -4.12 -5.17 -9.42
N LEU A 121 -3.88 -4.90 -8.13
CA LEU A 121 -3.05 -5.73 -7.26
C LEU A 121 -3.63 -7.15 -7.15
N ALA A 122 -4.94 -7.28 -6.91
CA ALA A 122 -5.63 -8.57 -6.79
C ALA A 122 -5.49 -9.40 -8.07
N VAL A 123 -5.67 -8.77 -9.24
CA VAL A 123 -5.45 -9.42 -10.54
C VAL A 123 -4.00 -9.88 -10.69
N HIS A 124 -3.03 -9.05 -10.29
CA HIS A 124 -1.61 -9.41 -10.36
C HIS A 124 -1.24 -10.60 -9.47
N VAL A 125 -1.83 -10.69 -8.28
CA VAL A 125 -1.60 -11.81 -7.34
C VAL A 125 -2.25 -13.09 -7.85
N GLY A 126 -3.42 -13.01 -8.48
CA GLY A 126 -4.15 -14.17 -9.00
C GLY A 126 -3.61 -14.76 -10.30
N ARG A 127 -2.61 -14.13 -10.94
CA ARG A 127 -1.99 -14.68 -12.16
C ARG A 127 -1.15 -15.92 -11.80
N PRO A 128 -1.37 -17.07 -12.46
CA PRO A 128 -0.52 -18.23 -12.27
C PRO A 128 0.93 -17.87 -12.58
N VAL A 129 1.85 -18.30 -11.73
CA VAL A 129 3.27 -18.30 -12.04
C VAL A 129 3.44 -19.28 -13.21
N PRO A 130 3.97 -18.88 -14.37
CA PRO A 130 4.30 -19.84 -15.41
C PRO A 130 5.23 -20.87 -14.77
N ASP A 131 4.81 -22.13 -14.70
CA ASP A 131 5.67 -23.22 -14.27
C ASP A 131 6.96 -23.10 -15.08
N ALA A 132 8.10 -23.07 -14.39
CA ALA A 132 9.38 -23.26 -15.05
C ALA A 132 9.24 -24.53 -15.87
N ALA A 133 9.28 -24.41 -17.20
CA ALA A 133 9.15 -25.55 -18.09
C ALA A 133 10.07 -26.65 -17.56
N PRO A 134 9.58 -27.90 -17.41
CA PRO A 134 10.42 -28.98 -16.92
C PRO A 134 11.69 -28.98 -17.78
N ALA A 135 12.85 -28.87 -17.11
CA ALA A 135 14.13 -28.93 -17.79
C ALA A 135 14.09 -30.18 -18.67
N GLU A 136 14.15 -29.98 -19.99
CA GLU A 136 14.31 -31.09 -20.92
C GLU A 136 15.52 -31.89 -20.42
N PRO A 137 15.38 -33.19 -20.17
CA PRO A 137 16.53 -34.00 -19.79
C PRO A 137 17.55 -33.84 -20.90
N ASP A 138 18.74 -33.38 -20.51
CA ASP A 138 19.93 -33.36 -21.35
C ASP A 138 20.13 -34.80 -21.84
N VAL A 139 19.69 -35.08 -23.06
CA VAL A 139 19.99 -36.33 -23.75
C VAL A 139 21.45 -36.19 -24.12
N ASP A 140 22.29 -36.56 -23.16
CA ASP A 140 23.71 -36.79 -23.33
C ASP A 140 23.87 -37.65 -24.60
N ASP A 141 24.39 -37.02 -25.66
CA ASP A 141 24.78 -37.61 -26.93
C ASP A 141 25.93 -38.57 -26.61
N ASP A 142 25.55 -39.79 -26.17
CA ASP A 142 26.43 -40.95 -26.00
C ASP A 142 26.88 -41.40 -27.40
N ARG A 143 27.67 -40.54 -28.04
CA ARG A 143 28.30 -40.74 -29.33
C ARG A 143 29.61 -41.47 -29.08
N ALA A 144 29.52 -42.79 -28.99
CA ALA A 144 30.68 -43.66 -29.02
C ALA A 144 31.56 -43.33 -30.26
N PRO A 145 32.89 -43.22 -30.12
CA PRO A 145 33.76 -43.00 -31.27
C PRO A 145 33.82 -44.26 -32.16
N PRO A 146 33.85 -44.12 -33.50
CA PRO A 146 34.01 -45.26 -34.40
C PRO A 146 35.40 -45.89 -34.25
N THR A 147 35.42 -47.23 -34.17
CA THR A 147 36.60 -48.11 -34.12
C THR A 147 37.44 -48.08 -35.38
#